data_AF-A0A8X6NKW8-F1
#
_entry.id   AF-A0A8X6NKW8-F1
#
_cell.length_a   1.000
_cell.length_b   1.000
_cell.length_c   1.000
_cell.angle_alpha   90.00
_cell.angle_beta   90.00
_cell.angle_gamma   90.00
#
_symmetry.space_group_name_H-M   'P 1'
#
loop_
_entity.id
_entity.type
_entity.pdbx_description
1 polymer ?
#
loop_
_entity_poly.entity_id
_entity_poly.type
_entity_poly.pdbx_seq_one_letter_code
_entity_poly.pdbx_strand_id
1 'polypeptide(L)'
;ALLSPKAVQESILTAGLFYKDTASKHDSIDPTLVGDNANEDLKIRYVICKDSKLIDMMGPLHFDLGNQSKCLINSVNLRIKLERSKDSFALMSASQEFKLIIHHASLFVRKVKVAPSIAIAHEVALSKGVIKMPIRRTEVKSFALSSGIQSITISNAFIGQLPTRLIMGLVSNTAFKGDFSKNPFNFQHYDLSYLCVLDGNRMIPSKPFQPKFDHSNNYSRSYMSLFTDLDRYHKDQDININYNEYKEGYTLFAVDLTPDLSADGMHTSILRNGNLTIDIKFSKALTETVNLLVYAEYRNTIEIDKNRSIFSDF
;
A
#
# COMPACT_ATOMS: atom_id res chain seq x y z
N ALA A 1 4.67 -4.25 2.98
CA ALA A 1 4.96 -5.69 2.87
C ALA A 1 5.37 -6.07 1.44
N LEU A 2 4.48 -5.94 0.45
CA LEU A 2 4.78 -6.37 -0.94
C LEU A 2 6.03 -5.70 -1.55
N LEU A 3 6.19 -4.39 -1.34
CA LEU A 3 7.35 -3.63 -1.82
C LEU A 3 8.51 -3.62 -0.82
N SER A 4 8.55 -4.53 0.15
CA SER A 4 9.69 -4.67 1.06
C SER A 4 10.82 -5.48 0.39
N PRO A 5 12.09 -5.29 0.80
CA PRO A 5 13.20 -6.11 0.30
C PRO A 5 13.01 -7.59 0.62
N LYS A 6 13.59 -8.47 -0.22
CA LYS A 6 13.50 -9.93 -0.07
C LYS A 6 13.89 -10.40 1.33
N ALA A 7 15.01 -9.91 1.87
CA ALA A 7 15.47 -10.27 3.20
C ALA A 7 14.45 -9.96 4.31
N VAL A 8 13.68 -8.87 4.18
CA VAL A 8 12.64 -8.49 5.14
C VAL A 8 11.42 -9.40 5.00
N GLN A 9 11.05 -9.73 3.76
CA GLN A 9 9.93 -10.65 3.48
C GLN A 9 10.19 -12.06 4.02
N GLU A 10 11.41 -12.58 3.83
CA GLU A 10 11.81 -13.93 4.27
C GLU A 10 12.16 -14.00 5.76
N SER A 11 12.26 -12.86 6.46
CA SER A 11 12.54 -12.80 7.90
C SER A 11 11.36 -12.26 8.69
N ILE A 12 11.36 -10.97 9.05
CA ILE A 12 10.44 -10.39 10.02
C ILE A 12 8.97 -10.50 9.60
N LEU A 13 8.66 -10.47 8.30
CA LEU A 13 7.27 -10.54 7.84
C LEU A 13 6.67 -11.95 7.96
N THR A 14 7.51 -13.00 8.08
CA THR A 14 7.04 -14.38 8.31
C THR A 14 6.36 -14.53 9.68
N ALA A 15 6.71 -13.71 10.68
CA ALA A 15 6.01 -13.65 11.97
C ALA A 15 4.55 -13.19 11.84
N GLY A 16 4.23 -12.45 10.76
CA GLY A 16 2.89 -12.07 10.36
C GLY A 16 2.30 -12.96 9.26
N LEU A 17 2.87 -14.15 9.01
CA LEU A 17 2.48 -15.09 7.95
C LEU A 17 2.48 -14.50 6.54
N PHE A 18 3.30 -13.47 6.29
CA PHE A 18 3.49 -12.97 4.94
C PHE A 18 4.45 -13.88 4.18
N TYR A 19 3.98 -14.38 3.05
CA TYR A 19 4.75 -15.11 2.05
C TYR A 19 4.34 -14.56 0.68
N LYS A 20 5.32 -14.29 -0.19
CA LYS A 20 5.09 -13.64 -1.48
C LYS A 20 4.59 -14.67 -2.47
N ASP A 21 3.32 -14.58 -2.87
CA ASP A 21 2.70 -15.51 -3.82
C ASP A 21 3.49 -15.70 -5.12
N THR A 22 3.44 -16.92 -5.65
CA THR A 22 4.06 -17.26 -6.94
C THR A 22 3.40 -16.46 -8.08
N ALA A 23 4.21 -15.75 -8.86
CA ALA A 23 3.73 -14.93 -9.97
C ALA A 23 2.92 -15.77 -10.99
N SER A 24 1.86 -15.21 -11.55
CA SER A 24 0.83 -15.86 -12.40
C SER A 24 -0.07 -16.89 -11.70
N LYS A 25 0.21 -17.23 -10.44
CA LYS A 25 -0.49 -18.29 -9.69
C LYS A 25 -1.18 -17.80 -8.43
N HIS A 26 -1.40 -16.48 -8.32
CA HIS A 26 -2.07 -15.86 -7.17
C HIS A 26 -3.43 -16.47 -6.86
N ASP A 27 -4.23 -16.79 -7.88
CA ASP A 27 -5.57 -17.39 -7.76
C ASP A 27 -5.55 -18.93 -7.71
N SER A 28 -4.37 -19.55 -7.66
CA SER A 28 -4.25 -21.02 -7.50
C SER A 28 -4.58 -21.39 -6.06
N ILE A 29 -5.78 -21.94 -5.84
CA ILE A 29 -6.34 -22.19 -4.50
C ILE A 29 -6.12 -23.61 -3.98
N ASP A 30 -5.63 -24.52 -4.83
CA ASP A 30 -5.41 -25.91 -4.43
C ASP A 30 -3.98 -26.07 -3.86
N PRO A 31 -3.84 -26.28 -2.53
CA PRO A 31 -2.54 -26.40 -1.89
C PRO A 31 -1.85 -27.75 -2.19
N THR A 32 -2.53 -28.69 -2.84
CA THR A 32 -1.99 -30.01 -3.20
C THR A 32 -1.22 -30.00 -4.51
N LEU A 33 -1.42 -28.98 -5.35
CA LEU A 33 -0.70 -28.82 -6.61
C LEU A 33 0.82 -28.74 -6.39
N VAL A 34 1.56 -29.27 -7.36
CA VAL A 34 3.02 -29.29 -7.39
C VAL A 34 3.49 -28.84 -8.77
N GLY A 35 4.65 -28.16 -8.84
CA GLY A 35 5.23 -27.68 -10.10
C GLY A 35 4.60 -26.37 -10.58
N ASP A 36 4.63 -26.14 -11.89
CA ASP A 36 4.32 -24.85 -12.53
C ASP A 36 2.91 -24.28 -12.29
N ASN A 37 2.00 -25.04 -11.65
CA ASN A 37 0.63 -24.60 -11.35
C ASN A 37 0.39 -24.35 -9.85
N ALA A 38 1.37 -24.64 -9.01
CA ALA A 38 1.26 -24.46 -7.57
C ALA A 38 1.57 -23.01 -7.17
N ASN A 39 0.79 -22.50 -6.21
CA ASN A 39 1.23 -21.36 -5.40
C ASN A 39 1.95 -21.92 -4.16
N GLU A 40 3.29 -21.96 -4.21
CA GLU A 40 4.10 -22.58 -3.16
C GLU A 40 3.88 -21.92 -1.79
N ASP A 41 3.67 -20.61 -1.78
CA ASP A 41 3.47 -19.80 -0.59
C ASP A 41 2.08 -20.01 0.04
N LEU A 42 1.06 -20.25 -0.78
CA LEU A 42 -0.24 -20.71 -0.26
C LEU A 42 -0.11 -22.07 0.44
N LYS A 43 0.68 -22.98 -0.13
CA LYS A 43 0.92 -24.31 0.47
C LYS A 43 1.63 -24.20 1.82
N ILE A 44 2.60 -23.29 1.96
CA ILE A 44 3.25 -23.01 3.26
C ILE A 44 2.22 -22.54 4.28
N ARG A 45 1.41 -21.53 3.93
CA ARG A 45 0.35 -21.03 4.82
C ARG A 45 -0.68 -22.11 5.18
N TYR A 46 -1.07 -22.93 4.21
CA TYR A 46 -1.98 -24.06 4.41
C TYR A 46 -1.41 -25.08 5.41
N VAL A 47 -0.14 -25.47 5.29
CA VAL A 47 0.50 -26.42 6.22
C VAL A 47 0.54 -25.88 7.66
N ILE A 48 0.65 -24.56 7.82
CA ILE A 48 0.65 -23.92 9.14
C ILE A 48 -0.75 -23.96 9.78
N CYS A 49 -1.82 -23.81 9.01
CA CYS A 49 -3.18 -23.67 9.52
C CYS A 49 -4.10 -24.89 9.34
N LYS A 50 -3.66 -25.95 8.66
CA LYS A 50 -4.46 -27.18 8.45
C LYS A 50 -4.95 -27.77 9.77
N ASP A 51 -6.02 -28.56 9.69
CA ASP A 51 -6.65 -29.22 10.85
C ASP A 51 -7.15 -28.24 11.93
N SER A 52 -7.47 -27.00 11.53
CA SER A 52 -7.92 -25.91 12.42
C SER A 52 -6.91 -25.59 13.53
N LYS A 53 -5.61 -25.75 13.26
CA LYS A 53 -4.55 -25.44 14.22
C LYS A 53 -4.58 -23.96 14.59
N LEU A 54 -4.40 -23.67 15.89
CA LEU A 54 -4.20 -22.30 16.37
C LEU A 54 -2.88 -21.76 15.83
N ILE A 55 -2.96 -20.57 15.24
CA ILE A 55 -1.82 -19.82 14.72
C ILE A 55 -1.55 -18.63 15.62
N ASP A 56 -0.26 -18.34 15.84
CA ASP A 56 0.18 -17.11 16.49
C ASP A 56 0.78 -16.18 15.43
N MET A 57 0.44 -14.91 15.52
CA MET A 57 0.85 -13.89 14.56
C MET A 57 1.29 -12.63 15.30
N MET A 58 2.43 -12.08 14.93
CA MET A 58 2.94 -10.84 15.48
C MET A 58 3.46 -9.93 14.36
N GLY A 59 3.05 -8.67 14.39
CA GLY A 59 3.50 -7.67 13.45
C GLY A 59 3.29 -6.26 13.97
N PRO A 60 3.96 -5.26 13.38
CA PRO A 60 3.71 -3.87 13.70
C PRO A 60 2.29 -3.48 13.24
N LEU A 61 1.62 -2.64 14.04
CA LEU A 61 0.40 -1.99 13.57
C LEU A 61 0.79 -0.88 12.58
N HIS A 62 0.33 -0.99 11.34
CA HIS A 62 0.58 0.01 10.30
C HIS A 62 -0.46 1.13 10.38
N PHE A 63 -0.05 2.31 10.87
CA PHE A 63 -0.85 3.53 10.90
C PHE A 63 0.07 4.75 10.79
N ASP A 64 -0.46 5.86 10.29
CA ASP A 64 0.33 7.03 9.88
C ASP A 64 1.26 7.57 10.99
N LEU A 65 0.76 7.66 12.23
CA LEU A 65 1.53 8.13 13.39
C LEU A 65 2.59 7.12 13.86
N GLY A 66 2.40 5.82 13.57
CA GLY A 66 3.34 4.75 13.88
C GLY A 66 4.55 4.72 12.94
N ASN A 67 4.49 5.43 11.81
CA ASN A 67 5.54 5.45 10.79
C ASN A 67 6.60 6.55 11.00
N GLN A 68 6.53 7.31 12.09
CA GLN A 68 7.50 8.36 12.42
C GLN A 68 8.28 8.05 13.71
N SER A 69 9.48 8.61 13.85
CA SER A 69 10.46 8.22 14.88
C SER A 69 10.28 8.86 16.26
N LYS A 70 9.47 9.92 16.38
CA LYS A 70 9.23 10.64 17.63
C LYS A 70 8.24 9.88 18.52
N CYS A 71 8.56 9.79 19.80
CA CYS A 71 7.64 9.25 20.80
C CYS A 71 6.51 10.24 21.08
N LEU A 72 5.31 9.72 21.32
CA LEU A 72 4.19 10.51 21.83
C LEU A 72 4.51 11.00 23.26
N ILE A 73 4.24 12.27 23.55
CA ILE A 73 4.48 12.84 24.88
C ILE A 73 3.45 12.35 25.90
N ASN A 74 3.79 12.51 27.18
CA ASN A 74 2.90 12.14 28.28
C ASN A 74 1.57 12.90 28.21
N SER A 75 0.53 12.22 28.68
CA SER A 75 -0.84 12.74 28.80
C SER A 75 -1.53 13.04 27.46
N VAL A 76 -1.08 12.42 26.37
CA VAL A 76 -1.82 12.40 25.09
C VAL A 76 -2.54 11.07 24.95
N ASN A 77 -3.86 11.13 24.79
CA ASN A 77 -4.70 9.95 24.65
C ASN A 77 -4.67 9.42 23.21
N LEU A 78 -4.34 8.15 23.05
CA LEU A 78 -4.43 7.43 21.77
C LEU A 78 -5.55 6.40 21.85
N ARG A 79 -6.52 6.49 20.93
CA ARG A 79 -7.58 5.49 20.76
C ARG A 79 -7.34 4.74 19.46
N ILE A 80 -7.19 3.42 19.55
CA ILE A 80 -7.04 2.54 18.39
C ILE A 80 -8.31 1.71 18.26
N LYS A 81 -8.96 1.77 17.09
CA LYS A 81 -10.09 0.91 16.73
C LYS A 81 -9.64 0.03 15.57
N LEU A 82 -9.75 -1.29 15.73
CA LEU A 82 -9.43 -2.26 14.69
C LEU A 82 -10.73 -2.90 14.21
N GLU A 83 -10.95 -2.88 12.90
CA GLU A 83 -12.08 -3.54 12.25
C GLU A 83 -11.54 -4.70 11.43
N ARG A 84 -12.12 -5.88 11.62
CA ARG A 84 -11.69 -7.10 10.93
C ARG A 84 -12.32 -7.16 9.55
N SER A 85 -11.51 -7.45 8.54
CA SER A 85 -12.00 -7.78 7.19
C SER A 85 -12.89 -9.03 7.20
N LYS A 86 -13.73 -9.18 6.17
CA LYS A 86 -14.56 -10.37 5.97
C LYS A 86 -13.68 -11.61 5.77
N ASP A 87 -14.20 -12.77 6.17
CA ASP A 87 -13.50 -14.05 6.00
C ASP A 87 -13.17 -14.35 4.53
N SER A 88 -14.09 -14.03 3.61
CA SER A 88 -13.87 -14.19 2.17
C SER A 88 -12.79 -13.29 1.57
N PHE A 89 -12.38 -12.23 2.27
CA PHE A 89 -11.25 -11.39 1.87
C PHE A 89 -9.95 -11.85 2.51
N ALA A 90 -10.01 -12.35 3.75
CA ALA A 90 -8.84 -12.72 4.53
C ALA A 90 -8.34 -14.16 4.24
N LEU A 91 -9.20 -15.04 3.72
CA LEU A 91 -8.91 -16.45 3.47
C LEU A 91 -9.02 -16.79 1.98
N MET A 92 -8.17 -17.73 1.55
CA MET A 92 -8.25 -18.35 0.23
C MET A 92 -8.44 -19.86 0.39
N SER A 93 -9.42 -20.42 -0.31
CA SER A 93 -9.79 -21.83 -0.22
C SER A 93 -10.71 -22.28 -1.35
N ALA A 94 -10.66 -23.58 -1.68
CA ALA A 94 -11.60 -24.19 -2.62
C ALA A 94 -13.01 -24.38 -2.02
N SER A 95 -13.13 -24.51 -0.70
CA SER A 95 -14.40 -24.56 0.03
C SER A 95 -14.71 -23.22 0.71
N GLN A 96 -15.98 -22.86 0.81
CA GLN A 96 -16.46 -21.63 1.45
C GLN A 96 -16.78 -21.81 2.94
N GLU A 97 -16.47 -22.96 3.52
CA GLU A 97 -16.86 -23.32 4.90
C GLU A 97 -15.89 -22.83 5.97
N PHE A 98 -14.75 -22.26 5.57
CA PHE A 98 -13.73 -21.80 6.50
C PHE A 98 -14.02 -20.39 7.03
N LYS A 99 -13.73 -20.19 8.32
CA LYS A 99 -13.86 -18.90 9.01
C LYS A 99 -12.64 -18.63 9.88
N LEU A 100 -12.30 -17.37 10.04
CA LEU A 100 -11.21 -16.93 10.91
C LEU A 100 -11.78 -16.50 12.26
N ILE A 101 -11.29 -17.11 13.34
CA ILE A 101 -11.66 -16.77 14.72
C ILE A 101 -10.44 -16.20 15.44
N ILE A 102 -10.58 -14.99 15.99
CA ILE A 102 -9.56 -14.38 16.85
C ILE A 102 -9.82 -14.86 18.28
N HIS A 103 -8.96 -15.73 18.79
CA HIS A 103 -9.05 -16.23 20.18
C HIS A 103 -8.50 -15.21 21.19
N HIS A 104 -7.37 -14.59 20.88
CA HIS A 104 -6.71 -13.63 21.74
C HIS A 104 -6.04 -12.54 20.89
N ALA A 105 -6.10 -11.30 21.35
CA ALA A 105 -5.43 -10.17 20.71
C ALA A 105 -4.76 -9.33 21.80
N SER A 106 -3.51 -8.93 21.57
CA SER A 106 -2.73 -8.12 22.52
C SER A 106 -1.93 -7.06 21.78
N LEU A 107 -1.85 -5.87 22.38
CA LEU A 107 -1.08 -4.76 21.84
C LEU A 107 0.12 -4.48 22.76
N PHE A 108 1.32 -4.62 22.20
CA PHE A 108 2.56 -4.30 22.90
C PHE A 108 3.01 -2.88 22.56
N VAL A 109 3.05 -1.99 23.56
CA VAL A 109 3.46 -0.59 23.39
C VAL A 109 4.73 -0.32 24.19
N ARG A 110 5.78 0.15 23.51
CA ARG A 110 7.03 0.56 24.17
C ARG A 110 6.84 1.94 24.82
N LYS A 111 7.13 2.03 26.12
CA LYS A 111 7.18 3.29 26.87
C LYS A 111 8.62 3.64 27.20
N VAL A 112 9.02 4.89 26.97
CA VAL A 112 10.36 5.39 27.28
C VAL A 112 10.31 6.17 28.59
N LYS A 113 11.11 5.74 29.58
CA LYS A 113 11.26 6.47 30.85
C LYS A 113 12.33 7.55 30.66
N VAL A 114 11.94 8.81 30.81
CA VAL A 114 12.84 9.96 30.72
C VAL A 114 13.26 10.47 32.10
N ALA A 115 14.42 11.11 32.19
CA ALA A 115 14.86 11.77 33.42
C ALA A 115 13.91 12.92 33.80
N PRO A 116 13.69 13.21 35.10
CA PRO A 116 12.79 14.29 35.52
C PRO A 116 13.13 15.66 34.92
N SER A 117 14.41 15.97 34.75
CA SER A 117 14.87 17.22 34.12
C SER A 117 14.38 17.38 32.68
N ILE A 118 14.30 16.28 31.92
CA ILE A 118 13.80 16.28 30.53
C ILE A 118 12.29 16.51 30.51
N ALA A 119 11.55 15.90 31.44
CA ALA A 119 10.10 16.11 31.54
C ALA A 119 9.78 17.59 31.86
N ILE A 120 10.51 18.21 32.79
CA ILE A 120 10.37 19.65 33.08
C ILE A 120 10.73 20.51 31.87
N ALA A 121 11.83 20.17 31.17
CA ALA A 121 12.26 20.88 29.97
C ALA A 121 11.20 20.81 28.85
N HIS A 122 10.51 19.68 28.69
CA HIS A 122 9.39 19.56 27.75
C HIS A 122 8.24 20.51 28.10
N GLU A 123 7.85 20.64 29.37
CA GLU A 123 6.78 21.57 29.79
C GLU A 123 7.18 23.04 29.57
N VAL A 124 8.45 23.39 29.83
CA VAL A 124 8.98 24.73 29.52
C VAL A 124 8.99 24.98 28.02
N ALA A 125 9.39 24.00 27.20
CA ALA A 125 9.37 24.12 25.74
C ALA A 125 7.93 24.30 25.21
N LEU A 126 6.97 23.53 25.73
CA LEU A 126 5.55 23.63 25.38
C LEU A 126 4.92 24.96 25.79
N SER A 127 5.49 25.67 26.78
CA SER A 127 5.05 27.04 27.10
C SER A 127 5.44 28.08 26.04
N LYS A 128 6.42 27.76 25.18
CA LYS A 128 6.94 28.66 24.13
C LYS A 128 6.47 28.28 22.73
N GLY A 129 5.98 27.07 22.53
CA GLY A 129 5.56 26.59 21.21
C GLY A 129 4.90 25.22 21.25
N VAL A 130 4.62 24.68 20.07
CA VAL A 130 3.96 23.37 19.88
C VAL A 130 4.97 22.31 19.47
N ILE A 131 4.69 21.06 19.82
CA ILE A 131 5.44 19.91 19.29
C ILE A 131 4.93 19.60 17.90
N LYS A 132 5.84 19.51 16.94
CA LYS A 132 5.53 19.13 15.55
C LYS A 132 5.93 17.69 15.28
N MET A 133 4.97 16.87 14.89
CA MET A 133 5.15 15.47 14.53
C MET A 133 4.86 15.29 13.04
N PRO A 134 5.89 15.19 12.18
CA PRO A 134 5.66 14.91 10.77
C PRO A 134 5.13 13.49 10.63
N ILE A 135 4.06 13.34 9.86
CA ILE A 135 3.45 12.05 9.54
C ILE A 135 3.41 11.86 8.03
N ARG A 136 3.41 10.59 7.63
CA ARG A 136 3.09 10.17 6.27
C ARG A 136 1.68 9.62 6.30
N ARG A 137 0.72 10.46 5.93
CA ARG A 137 -0.68 10.07 5.89
C ARG A 137 -0.94 9.26 4.63
N THR A 138 -1.67 8.16 4.77
CA THR A 138 -1.95 7.25 3.66
C THR A 138 -3.46 7.15 3.43
N GLU A 139 -3.89 7.24 2.18
CA GLU A 139 -5.30 7.11 1.80
C GLU A 139 -5.40 6.14 0.61
N VAL A 140 -6.35 5.21 0.64
CA VAL A 140 -6.63 4.32 -0.49
C VAL A 140 -8.00 4.64 -1.05
N LYS A 141 -8.05 5.04 -2.32
CA LYS A 141 -9.29 5.18 -3.08
C LYS A 141 -9.44 4.05 -4.08
N SER A 142 -10.68 3.60 -4.27
CA SER A 142 -11.03 2.58 -5.27
C SER A 142 -12.00 3.17 -6.29
N PHE A 143 -11.72 2.96 -7.58
CA PHE A 143 -12.60 3.35 -8.67
C PHE A 143 -13.00 2.13 -9.48
N ALA A 144 -14.31 1.86 -9.56
CA ALA A 144 -14.84 0.74 -10.32
C ALA A 144 -14.88 1.06 -11.81
N LEU A 145 -14.25 0.21 -12.61
CA LEU A 145 -14.15 0.29 -14.06
C LEU A 145 -15.05 -0.80 -14.66
N SER A 146 -16.09 -0.39 -15.40
CA SER A 146 -17.06 -1.32 -15.99
C SER A 146 -16.42 -2.20 -17.07
N SER A 147 -16.93 -3.43 -17.22
CA SER A 147 -16.57 -4.29 -18.35
C SER A 147 -16.92 -3.64 -19.68
N GLY A 148 -16.14 -3.91 -20.72
CA GLY A 148 -16.36 -3.44 -22.10
C GLY A 148 -15.67 -2.11 -22.42
N ILE A 149 -15.20 -1.35 -21.42
CA ILE A 149 -14.51 -0.09 -21.67
C ILE A 149 -13.07 -0.32 -22.14
N GLN A 150 -12.57 0.57 -22.98
CA GLN A 150 -11.16 0.63 -23.41
C GLN A 150 -10.45 1.90 -22.94
N SER A 151 -11.18 2.92 -22.51
CA SER A 151 -10.64 4.14 -21.97
C SER A 151 -11.56 4.73 -20.92
N ILE A 152 -10.97 5.38 -19.93
CA ILE A 152 -11.69 6.09 -18.88
C ILE A 152 -10.85 7.24 -18.35
N THR A 153 -11.52 8.34 -18.09
CA THR A 153 -10.99 9.51 -17.40
C THR A 153 -11.70 9.63 -16.07
N ILE A 154 -10.95 9.46 -14.99
CA ILE A 154 -11.44 9.61 -13.62
C ILE A 154 -11.16 11.06 -13.20
N SER A 155 -12.10 11.94 -13.52
CA SER A 155 -12.05 13.33 -13.09
C SER A 155 -12.20 13.42 -11.57
N ASN A 156 -11.52 14.39 -10.96
CA ASN A 156 -11.64 14.65 -9.52
C ASN A 156 -11.26 13.45 -8.62
N ALA A 157 -10.29 12.64 -9.05
CA ALA A 157 -9.81 11.50 -8.27
C ALA A 157 -9.33 11.94 -6.87
N PHE A 158 -8.64 13.09 -6.79
CA PHE A 158 -8.26 13.74 -5.55
C PHE A 158 -8.54 15.23 -5.63
N ILE A 159 -9.20 15.78 -4.60
CA ILE A 159 -9.56 17.20 -4.49
C ILE A 159 -9.01 17.72 -3.17
N GLY A 160 -8.46 18.93 -3.17
CA GLY A 160 -7.91 19.58 -1.97
C GLY A 160 -6.41 19.40 -1.92
N GLN A 161 -5.87 19.03 -0.75
CA GLN A 161 -4.44 18.74 -0.62
C GLN A 161 -4.04 17.64 -1.62
N LEU A 162 -3.00 17.91 -2.41
CA LEU A 162 -2.47 16.96 -3.37
C LEU A 162 -1.55 15.95 -2.66
N PRO A 163 -1.66 14.66 -2.97
CA PRO A 163 -0.70 13.68 -2.49
C PRO A 163 0.69 13.97 -3.03
N THR A 164 1.71 13.56 -2.29
CA THR A 164 3.10 13.60 -2.73
C THR A 164 3.44 12.43 -3.64
N ARG A 165 2.74 11.29 -3.47
CA ARG A 165 2.98 10.08 -4.25
C ARG A 165 1.69 9.31 -4.47
N LEU A 166 1.56 8.69 -5.64
CA LEU A 166 0.50 7.75 -5.97
C LEU A 166 1.09 6.39 -6.33
N ILE A 167 0.46 5.32 -5.86
CA ILE A 167 0.69 3.94 -6.30
C ILE A 167 -0.64 3.40 -6.79
N MET A 168 -0.67 2.98 -8.04
CA MET A 168 -1.88 2.53 -8.73
C MET A 168 -1.77 1.07 -9.11
N GLY A 169 -2.83 0.30 -8.88
CA GLY A 169 -2.93 -1.11 -9.25
C GLY A 169 -4.35 -1.47 -9.64
N LEU A 170 -4.51 -2.45 -10.51
CA LEU A 170 -5.80 -2.94 -10.97
C LEU A 170 -6.04 -4.33 -10.40
N VAL A 171 -7.23 -4.55 -9.85
CA VAL A 171 -7.64 -5.85 -9.28
C VAL A 171 -9.05 -6.19 -9.73
N SER A 172 -9.37 -7.48 -9.89
CA SER A 172 -10.74 -7.89 -10.19
C SER A 172 -11.70 -7.41 -9.11
N ASN A 173 -12.90 -6.98 -9.51
CA ASN A 173 -13.93 -6.55 -8.57
C ASN A 173 -14.40 -7.68 -7.64
N THR A 174 -14.29 -8.93 -8.09
CA THR A 174 -14.59 -10.11 -7.27
C THR A 174 -13.56 -10.26 -6.13
N ALA A 175 -12.27 -10.20 -6.46
CA ALA A 175 -11.17 -10.23 -5.50
C ALA A 175 -11.26 -9.08 -4.49
N PHE A 176 -11.54 -7.85 -4.95
CA PHE A 176 -11.67 -6.67 -4.09
C PHE A 176 -12.79 -6.80 -3.04
N LYS A 177 -13.95 -7.37 -3.42
CA LYS A 177 -15.07 -7.59 -2.50
C LYS A 177 -14.83 -8.75 -1.52
N GLY A 178 -13.86 -9.60 -1.83
CA GLY A 178 -13.50 -10.82 -1.10
C GLY A 178 -14.24 -12.04 -1.65
N ASP A 179 -13.49 -12.94 -2.26
CA ASP A 179 -13.92 -14.25 -2.73
C ASP A 179 -12.84 -15.28 -2.38
N PHE A 180 -13.23 -16.44 -1.86
CA PHE A 180 -12.29 -17.48 -1.42
C PHE A 180 -11.40 -18.03 -2.54
N SER A 181 -11.83 -17.91 -3.80
CA SER A 181 -11.09 -18.38 -4.97
C SER A 181 -10.13 -17.34 -5.56
N LYS A 182 -10.15 -16.09 -5.07
CA LYS A 182 -9.45 -14.96 -5.68
C LYS A 182 -8.52 -14.28 -4.68
N ASN A 183 -7.35 -13.88 -5.16
CA ASN A 183 -6.40 -13.14 -4.35
C ASN A 183 -6.61 -11.62 -4.50
N PRO A 184 -6.93 -10.87 -3.42
CA PRO A 184 -7.12 -9.42 -3.48
C PRO A 184 -5.83 -8.64 -3.77
N PHE A 185 -4.66 -9.28 -3.70
CA PHE A 185 -3.35 -8.70 -3.99
C PHE A 185 -2.78 -9.13 -5.35
N ASN A 186 -3.60 -9.76 -6.21
CA ASN A 186 -3.26 -10.05 -7.60
C ASN A 186 -3.47 -8.80 -8.46
N PHE A 187 -2.40 -8.00 -8.63
CA PHE A 187 -2.41 -6.77 -9.41
C PHE A 187 -2.16 -7.07 -10.89
N GLN A 188 -3.25 -7.24 -11.64
CA GLN A 188 -3.19 -7.59 -13.05
C GLN A 188 -3.02 -6.35 -13.94
N HIS A 189 -2.38 -6.52 -15.09
CA HIS A 189 -2.16 -5.42 -16.04
C HIS A 189 -3.40 -5.07 -16.88
N TYR A 190 -4.33 -6.02 -17.09
CA TYR A 190 -5.53 -5.86 -17.92
C TYR A 190 -5.26 -5.25 -19.31
N ASP A 191 -4.11 -5.56 -19.90
CA ASP A 191 -3.67 -5.01 -21.18
C ASP A 191 -3.65 -3.46 -21.23
N LEU A 192 -3.38 -2.81 -20.08
CA LEU A 192 -3.21 -1.36 -19.97
C LEU A 192 -2.17 -0.87 -20.98
N SER A 193 -2.54 0.15 -21.75
CA SER A 193 -1.73 0.72 -22.83
C SER A 193 -1.40 2.19 -22.63
N TYR A 194 -2.10 2.87 -21.72
CA TYR A 194 -1.88 4.27 -21.38
C TYR A 194 -2.24 4.53 -19.92
N LEU A 195 -1.37 5.23 -19.20
CA LEU A 195 -1.67 5.78 -17.87
C LEU A 195 -1.02 7.16 -17.71
N CYS A 196 -1.82 8.13 -17.28
CA CYS A 196 -1.36 9.47 -16.95
C CYS A 196 -2.15 10.04 -15.76
N VAL A 197 -1.47 10.82 -14.93
CA VAL A 197 -2.10 11.65 -13.90
C VAL A 197 -2.02 13.11 -14.36
N LEU A 198 -3.13 13.83 -14.26
CA LEU A 198 -3.26 15.22 -14.65
C LEU A 198 -3.45 16.07 -13.39
N ASP A 199 -2.56 17.05 -13.20
CA ASP A 199 -2.71 18.15 -12.24
C ASP A 199 -3.15 19.39 -13.02
N GLY A 200 -4.47 19.60 -13.10
CA GLY A 200 -5.07 20.55 -14.05
C GLY A 200 -4.72 20.20 -15.50
N ASN A 201 -3.93 21.05 -16.16
CA ASN A 201 -3.47 20.84 -17.54
C ASN A 201 -2.07 20.19 -17.63
N ARG A 202 -1.43 19.88 -16.50
CA ARG A 202 -0.09 19.31 -16.46
C ARG A 202 -0.15 17.79 -16.35
N MET A 203 0.45 17.09 -17.31
CA MET A 203 0.65 15.65 -17.25
C MET A 203 1.81 15.26 -16.33
N ILE A 204 1.59 14.26 -15.49
CA ILE A 204 2.57 13.64 -14.61
C ILE A 204 2.42 12.10 -14.73
N PRO A 205 3.46 11.37 -15.15
CA PRO A 205 4.72 11.89 -15.71
C PRO A 205 4.49 12.67 -17.03
N SER A 206 5.43 13.57 -17.38
CA SER A 206 5.34 14.44 -18.57
C SER A 206 5.16 13.67 -19.87
N LYS A 207 5.75 12.47 -19.95
CA LYS A 207 5.41 11.44 -20.93
C LYS A 207 4.58 10.38 -20.22
N PRO A 208 3.32 10.15 -20.58
CA PRO A 208 2.48 9.09 -20.03
C PRO A 208 3.17 7.71 -20.06
N PHE A 209 2.76 6.82 -19.19
CA PHE A 209 3.14 5.42 -19.30
C PHE A 209 2.41 4.81 -20.49
N GLN A 210 3.14 4.08 -21.34
CA GLN A 210 2.60 3.38 -22.50
C GLN A 210 3.13 1.94 -22.56
N PRO A 211 2.85 1.11 -21.54
CA PRO A 211 3.33 -0.26 -21.54
C PRO A 211 2.68 -1.09 -22.65
N LYS A 212 3.39 -2.08 -23.14
CA LYS A 212 2.87 -3.14 -24.01
C LYS A 212 3.18 -4.49 -23.38
N PHE A 213 2.13 -5.21 -23.01
CA PHE A 213 2.19 -6.54 -22.42
C PHE A 213 2.03 -7.67 -23.46
N ASP A 214 2.12 -7.32 -24.75
CA ASP A 214 2.15 -8.27 -25.85
C ASP A 214 3.52 -8.99 -25.96
N HIS A 215 3.76 -9.69 -27.07
CA HIS A 215 5.03 -10.37 -27.33
C HIS A 215 6.26 -9.46 -27.26
N SER A 216 6.11 -8.13 -27.42
CA SER A 216 7.21 -7.18 -27.31
C SER A 216 7.65 -6.91 -25.87
N ASN A 217 6.82 -7.23 -24.87
CA ASN A 217 7.08 -7.02 -23.43
C ASN A 217 7.71 -5.65 -23.13
N ASN A 218 7.18 -4.57 -23.73
CA ASN A 218 7.71 -3.22 -23.57
C ASN A 218 7.04 -2.50 -22.39
N TYR A 219 7.42 -2.85 -21.17
CA TYR A 219 6.88 -2.26 -19.94
C TYR A 219 7.97 -1.86 -18.94
N SER A 220 9.23 -1.75 -19.38
CA SER A 220 10.39 -1.42 -18.55
C SER A 220 10.29 -0.09 -17.83
N ARG A 221 9.72 0.92 -18.47
CA ARG A 221 9.48 2.20 -17.80
C ARG A 221 8.47 2.10 -16.66
N SER A 222 7.42 1.30 -16.84
CA SER A 222 6.41 1.06 -15.80
C SER A 222 6.99 0.29 -14.63
N TYR A 223 7.78 -0.76 -14.91
CA TYR A 223 8.53 -1.47 -13.87
C TYR A 223 9.53 -0.57 -13.13
N MET A 224 10.29 0.24 -13.88
CA MET A 224 11.28 1.16 -13.30
C MET A 224 10.65 2.23 -12.40
N SER A 225 9.38 2.59 -12.63
CA SER A 225 8.65 3.52 -11.75
C SER A 225 8.62 3.07 -10.29
N LEU A 226 8.60 1.75 -10.03
CA LEU A 226 8.67 1.20 -8.67
C LEU A 226 9.99 1.51 -7.95
N PHE A 227 11.02 1.91 -8.69
CA PHE A 227 12.32 2.28 -8.14
C PHE A 227 12.51 3.80 -8.16
N THR A 228 12.22 4.45 -9.29
CA THR A 228 12.43 5.91 -9.44
C THR A 228 11.44 6.71 -8.61
N ASP A 229 10.15 6.42 -8.73
CA ASP A 229 9.07 7.26 -8.20
C ASP A 229 8.75 6.89 -6.74
N LEU A 230 9.21 5.71 -6.30
CA LEU A 230 9.29 5.35 -4.89
C LEU A 230 10.59 5.82 -4.22
N ASP A 231 11.43 6.58 -4.92
CA ASP A 231 12.70 7.13 -4.41
C ASP A 231 13.59 6.04 -3.76
N ARG A 232 13.69 4.90 -4.45
CA ARG A 232 14.52 3.72 -4.10
C ARG A 232 15.71 3.57 -5.04
N TYR A 233 15.64 4.19 -6.21
CA TYR A 233 16.71 4.17 -7.20
C TYR A 233 17.98 4.76 -6.59
N HIS A 234 19.11 4.04 -6.70
CA HIS A 234 20.38 4.36 -6.03
C HIS A 234 20.37 4.33 -4.48
N LYS A 235 19.35 3.73 -3.88
CA LYS A 235 19.35 3.37 -2.46
C LYS A 235 19.40 1.85 -2.38
N ASP A 236 20.03 1.29 -1.35
CA ASP A 236 20.06 -0.16 -1.08
C ASP A 236 18.68 -0.67 -0.60
N GLN A 237 17.62 -0.29 -1.31
CA GLN A 237 16.20 -0.52 -1.00
C GLN A 237 15.53 -1.28 -2.14
N ASP A 238 15.98 -2.51 -2.33
CA ASP A 238 15.43 -3.41 -3.34
C ASP A 238 13.99 -3.82 -3.04
N ILE A 239 13.31 -4.32 -4.07
CA ILE A 239 12.00 -4.98 -3.95
C ILE A 239 12.15 -6.44 -4.34
N ASN A 240 11.34 -7.32 -3.75
CA ASN A 240 11.28 -8.72 -4.14
C ASN A 240 10.31 -8.93 -5.32
N ILE A 241 10.41 -8.14 -6.40
CA ILE A 241 9.62 -8.30 -7.63
C ILE A 241 10.58 -8.10 -8.79
N ASN A 242 10.75 -9.11 -9.65
CA ASN A 242 11.58 -9.00 -10.83
C ASN A 242 10.80 -8.56 -12.08
N TYR A 243 11.52 -8.26 -13.16
CA TYR A 243 10.94 -7.79 -14.43
C TYR A 243 9.89 -8.74 -15.03
N ASN A 244 10.08 -10.06 -14.90
CA ASN A 244 9.16 -11.04 -15.46
C ASN A 244 7.93 -11.19 -14.57
N GLU A 245 8.11 -11.22 -13.26
CA GLU A 245 7.01 -11.30 -12.28
C GLU A 245 6.11 -10.07 -12.31
N TYR A 246 6.65 -8.90 -12.68
CA TYR A 246 5.89 -7.64 -12.72
C TYR A 246 4.61 -7.74 -13.56
N LYS A 247 4.67 -8.32 -14.75
CA LYS A 247 3.47 -8.49 -15.61
C LYS A 247 2.55 -9.62 -15.12
N GLU A 248 3.08 -10.55 -14.34
CA GLU A 248 2.41 -11.77 -13.90
C GLU A 248 1.72 -11.58 -12.53
N GLY A 249 0.93 -10.50 -12.36
CA GLY A 249 0.15 -10.25 -11.13
C GLY A 249 0.78 -9.31 -10.10
N TYR A 250 1.88 -8.63 -10.46
CA TYR A 250 2.53 -7.60 -9.65
C TYR A 250 2.61 -6.23 -10.34
N THR A 251 1.64 -5.94 -11.21
CA THR A 251 1.64 -4.73 -12.04
C THR A 251 1.13 -3.53 -11.24
N LEU A 252 2.08 -2.81 -10.65
CA LEU A 252 1.85 -1.55 -9.96
C LEU A 252 2.52 -0.39 -10.71
N PHE A 253 1.92 0.80 -10.64
CA PHE A 253 2.47 2.02 -11.22
C PHE A 253 2.67 3.05 -10.11
N ALA A 254 3.91 3.50 -9.93
CA ALA A 254 4.20 4.58 -9.00
C ALA A 254 4.33 5.91 -9.77
N VAL A 255 3.86 6.99 -9.15
CA VAL A 255 4.02 8.36 -9.65
C VAL A 255 4.42 9.25 -8.49
N ASP A 256 5.58 9.89 -8.61
CA ASP A 256 6.00 10.97 -7.71
C ASP A 256 5.39 12.29 -8.20
N LEU A 257 4.66 12.96 -7.32
CA LEU A 257 4.02 14.23 -7.60
C LEU A 257 4.83 15.42 -7.07
N THR A 258 5.92 15.21 -6.31
CA THR A 258 6.75 16.32 -5.84
C THR A 258 7.50 16.97 -7.00
N PRO A 259 7.71 18.29 -6.97
CA PRO A 259 8.32 19.02 -8.09
C PRO A 259 9.76 18.61 -8.37
N ASP A 260 10.44 18.04 -7.37
CA ASP A 260 11.84 17.67 -7.35
C ASP A 260 12.08 16.15 -7.41
N LEU A 261 11.00 15.35 -7.53
CA LEU A 261 11.05 13.87 -7.56
C LEU A 261 11.75 13.27 -6.34
N SER A 262 11.54 13.88 -5.17
CA SER A 262 12.10 13.44 -3.90
C SER A 262 11.01 13.31 -2.85
N ALA A 263 9.96 12.54 -3.16
CA ALA A 263 8.91 12.19 -2.20
C ALA A 263 9.43 11.54 -0.91
N ASP A 264 10.65 10.98 -0.88
CA ASP A 264 11.34 10.48 0.32
C ASP A 264 12.52 11.35 0.78
N GLY A 265 12.72 12.52 0.19
CA GLY A 265 13.75 13.48 0.57
C GLY A 265 13.60 14.01 2.00
N MET A 266 14.72 14.48 2.57
CA MET A 266 14.82 14.99 3.95
C MET A 266 14.23 16.39 4.14
N HIS A 267 13.77 17.03 3.05
CA HIS A 267 13.15 18.35 3.08
C HIS A 267 11.63 18.24 2.88
N THR A 268 10.90 19.27 3.27
CA THR A 268 9.45 19.34 3.10
C THR A 268 9.10 20.13 1.85
N SER A 269 8.40 19.49 0.91
CA SER A 269 7.79 20.21 -0.20
C SER A 269 6.57 20.99 0.31
N ILE A 270 6.27 22.13 -0.32
CA ILE A 270 5.13 22.96 0.03
C ILE A 270 3.84 22.16 -0.21
N LEU A 271 2.89 22.24 0.73
CA LEU A 271 1.55 21.70 0.56
C LEU A 271 0.86 22.40 -0.62
N ARG A 272 0.48 21.62 -1.62
CA ARG A 272 -0.24 22.12 -2.79
C ARG A 272 -1.68 21.66 -2.72
N ASN A 273 -2.59 22.56 -3.04
CA ASN A 273 -3.99 22.23 -3.23
C ASN A 273 -4.31 22.21 -4.72
N GLY A 274 -5.14 21.27 -5.14
CA GLY A 274 -5.48 21.11 -6.54
C GLY A 274 -6.49 19.99 -6.75
N ASN A 275 -6.48 19.51 -7.98
CA ASN A 275 -7.40 18.49 -8.45
C ASN A 275 -6.65 17.54 -9.37
N LEU A 276 -6.60 16.26 -9.00
CA LEU A 276 -6.01 15.22 -9.82
C LEU A 276 -7.07 14.49 -10.64
N THR A 277 -6.79 14.35 -11.93
CA THR A 277 -7.53 13.49 -12.85
C THR A 277 -6.63 12.33 -13.28
N ILE A 278 -7.18 11.12 -13.37
CA ILE A 278 -6.44 9.92 -13.80
C ILE A 278 -6.99 9.44 -15.13
N ASP A 279 -6.15 9.39 -16.15
CA ASP A 279 -6.50 8.92 -17.49
C ASP A 279 -5.88 7.55 -17.74
N ILE A 280 -6.74 6.59 -18.11
CA ILE A 280 -6.36 5.20 -18.35
C ILE A 280 -6.90 4.75 -19.69
N LYS A 281 -6.09 4.01 -20.46
CA LYS A 281 -6.53 3.28 -21.64
C LYS A 281 -5.99 1.86 -21.63
N PHE A 282 -6.76 0.97 -22.24
CA PHE A 282 -6.47 -0.44 -22.40
C PHE A 282 -6.37 -0.74 -23.90
N SER A 283 -5.49 -1.67 -24.27
CA SER A 283 -5.38 -2.12 -25.66
C SER A 283 -6.52 -3.08 -26.07
N LYS A 284 -7.18 -3.71 -25.09
CA LYS A 284 -8.39 -4.52 -25.27
C LYS A 284 -9.48 -4.04 -24.32
N ALA A 285 -10.74 -4.30 -24.66
CA ALA A 285 -11.85 -4.02 -23.77
C ALA A 285 -11.77 -4.89 -22.52
N LEU A 286 -12.05 -4.32 -21.35
CA LEU A 286 -12.09 -5.08 -20.09
C LEU A 286 -13.12 -6.21 -20.18
N THR A 287 -12.72 -7.44 -19.89
CA THR A 287 -13.60 -8.62 -19.94
C THR A 287 -14.49 -8.75 -18.69
N GLU A 288 -14.10 -8.09 -17.60
CA GLU A 288 -14.81 -8.07 -16.32
C GLU A 288 -14.79 -6.65 -15.72
N THR A 289 -15.54 -6.46 -14.64
CA THR A 289 -15.43 -5.22 -13.85
C THR A 289 -14.16 -5.25 -13.02
N VAL A 290 -13.36 -4.19 -13.10
CA VAL A 290 -12.04 -4.07 -12.45
C VAL A 290 -12.08 -2.90 -11.48
N ASN A 291 -11.42 -2.99 -10.32
CA ASN A 291 -11.20 -1.84 -9.45
C ASN A 291 -9.78 -1.31 -9.66
N LEU A 292 -9.68 -0.02 -9.95
CA LEU A 292 -8.43 0.74 -9.81
C LEU A 292 -8.28 1.12 -8.34
N LEU A 293 -7.26 0.58 -7.69
CA LEU A 293 -6.82 0.99 -6.36
C LEU A 293 -5.74 2.04 -6.51
N VAL A 294 -5.96 3.19 -5.86
CA VAL A 294 -5.01 4.30 -5.82
C VAL A 294 -4.63 4.54 -4.37
N TYR A 295 -3.43 4.11 -4.01
CA TYR A 295 -2.80 4.40 -2.73
C TYR A 295 -2.07 5.74 -2.85
N ALA A 296 -2.48 6.71 -2.04
CA ALA A 296 -2.00 8.07 -2.03
C ALA A 296 -1.26 8.35 -0.72
N GLU A 297 -0.04 8.87 -0.83
CA GLU A 297 0.74 9.33 0.34
C GLU A 297 0.73 10.84 0.40
N TYR A 298 0.58 11.35 1.62
CA TYR A 298 0.65 12.77 1.94
C TYR A 298 1.70 13.00 3.02
N ARG A 299 2.38 14.14 2.94
CA ARG A 299 3.24 14.63 4.02
C ARG A 299 2.48 15.68 4.79
N ASN A 300 2.16 15.37 6.04
CA ASN A 300 1.38 16.22 6.93
C ASN A 300 2.09 16.37 8.27
N THR A 301 1.67 17.34 9.07
CA THR A 301 2.20 17.53 10.43
C THR A 301 1.07 17.55 11.44
N ILE A 302 1.24 16.77 12.51
CA ILE A 302 0.42 16.88 13.71
C ILE A 302 1.13 17.80 14.70
N GLU A 303 0.41 18.79 15.21
CA GLU A 303 0.90 19.71 16.23
C GLU A 303 0.22 19.43 17.57
N ILE A 304 0.99 19.41 18.66
CA ILE A 304 0.49 19.22 20.03
C ILE A 304 0.88 20.44 20.87
N ASP A 305 -0.12 21.09 21.46
CA ASP A 305 0.07 22.26 22.31
C ASP A 305 0.34 21.90 23.78
N LYS A 306 0.53 22.93 24.61
CA LYS A 306 0.70 22.79 26.07
C LYS A 306 -0.47 22.06 26.73
N ASN A 307 -1.70 22.29 26.28
CA ASN A 307 -2.92 21.69 26.82
C ASN A 307 -3.18 20.28 26.30
N ARG A 308 -2.28 19.73 25.47
CA ARG A 308 -2.44 18.44 24.77
C ARG A 308 -3.56 18.46 23.73
N SER A 309 -3.96 19.64 23.28
CA SER A 309 -4.81 19.80 22.11
C SER A 309 -4.01 19.39 20.87
N ILE A 310 -4.66 18.68 19.97
CA ILE A 310 -4.05 18.14 18.75
C ILE A 310 -4.59 18.95 17.57
N PHE A 311 -3.68 19.46 16.75
CA PHE A 311 -4.00 20.17 15.51
C PHE A 311 -3.36 19.44 14.32
N SER A 312 -4.03 19.42 13.18
CA SER A 312 -3.54 18.85 11.92
C SER A 312 -3.63 19.89 10.81
N ASP A 313 -2.76 19.76 9.81
CA ASP A 313 -2.77 20.56 8.58
C ASP A 313 -3.63 19.95 7.46
N PHE A 314 -4.51 19.00 7.80
CA PHE A 314 -5.45 18.31 6.92
C PHE A 314 -6.81 18.09 7.59
#